data_AF-A0A1H7QU70-F1
#
_entry.id   AF-A0A1H7QU70-F1
#
_cell.length_a   1.000
_cell.length_b   1.000
_cell.length_c   1.000
_cell.angle_alpha   90.00
_cell.angle_beta   90.00
_cell.angle_gamma   90.00
#
_symmetry.space_group_name_H-M   'P 1'
#
loop_
_entity.id
_entity.type
_entity.pdbx_description
1 polymer ?
#
loop_
_entity_poly.entity_id
_entity_poly.type
_entity_poly.pdbx_seq_one_letter_code
_entity_poly.pdbx_strand_id
1 'polypeptide(L)'
;MRPVEEYKVVQDFLTQVCKQVRARAMHPEIREELLGHIEERTELLMLEGNAEEPAVQEAVKQMGDPGDIGKSLHLAHRPQLDWKLLILLALLSLIGLFGALSVDYSGTEKITDMFARKVVFFGIGLILLIGFYFLDYRKLKKYSRALFFIMLCLMAMTEFFGTNINGANLYLHVGPIVIPMLGTVSVFILLFSLAGMKPANRWGPWETVFHILYRGGLPIALYSMSGSMVYMFIYLLGFLVLTWTTKRNIKQFAILTLLSFMGVVYILFTKRVYLMWRLEGLADREGDGGYLMRVIADAVSSAGWFGQGFAAPNPGIPYVYSDSIYPYLIYCFGWMFGIVVGMVVLLFLARMWSIAHVLHDSYGKNIVTGVIVVMGLRLLMPILMGLGVVPIVSLDFPFISYGGVNNMLDFAIVGLLLSIYRRKNMIPSEMGEAAPMRVA
;
A
#
# COMPACT_ATOMS: atom_id res chain seq x y z
N MET A 1 -9.14 36.95 36.12
CA MET A 1 -7.85 36.89 35.41
C MET A 1 -8.13 36.99 33.94
N ARG A 2 -7.31 37.75 33.24
CA ARG A 2 -7.37 37.83 31.79
C ARG A 2 -6.77 36.53 31.25
N PRO A 3 -7.33 35.88 30.22
CA PRO A 3 -6.70 34.69 29.64
C PRO A 3 -5.25 35.02 29.26
N VAL A 4 -4.30 34.14 29.60
CA VAL A 4 -2.86 34.38 29.37
C VAL A 4 -2.57 34.60 27.87
N GLU A 5 -3.39 34.01 26.99
CA GLU A 5 -3.34 34.22 25.54
C GLU A 5 -3.58 35.67 25.08
N GLU A 6 -4.32 36.47 25.85
CA GLU A 6 -4.66 37.84 25.46
C GLU A 6 -3.51 38.83 25.68
N TYR A 7 -2.45 38.43 26.40
CA TYR A 7 -1.28 39.27 26.57
C TYR A 7 -0.47 39.34 25.28
N LYS A 8 -0.21 40.57 24.81
CA LYS A 8 0.50 40.83 23.56
C LYS A 8 1.87 40.14 23.48
N VAL A 9 2.59 40.07 24.61
CA VAL A 9 3.90 39.41 24.72
C VAL A 9 3.81 37.92 24.39
N VAL A 10 2.75 37.24 24.85
CA VAL A 10 2.49 35.83 24.57
C VAL A 10 2.15 35.63 23.08
N GLN A 11 1.28 36.48 22.53
CA GLN A 11 0.92 36.40 21.10
C GLN A 11 2.12 36.64 20.18
N ASP A 12 2.95 37.63 20.48
CA ASP A 12 4.17 37.94 19.72
C ASP A 12 5.16 36.78 19.80
N PHE A 13 5.35 36.20 20.98
CA PHE A 13 6.19 35.01 21.18
C PHE A 13 5.71 33.81 20.35
N LEU A 14 4.43 33.44 20.48
CA LEU A 14 3.84 32.32 19.74
C LEU A 14 3.91 32.54 18.22
N THR A 15 3.70 33.77 17.77
CA THR A 15 3.79 34.14 16.35
C THR A 15 5.22 34.00 15.83
N GLN A 16 6.22 34.44 16.60
CA GLN A 16 7.63 34.31 16.22
C GLN A 16 8.06 32.84 16.15
N VAL A 17 7.66 32.02 17.11
CA VAL A 17 7.92 30.56 17.08
C VAL A 17 7.29 29.93 15.84
N CYS A 18 6.00 30.16 15.61
CA CYS A 18 5.26 29.59 14.47
C CYS A 18 5.82 30.04 13.12
N LYS A 19 6.39 31.25 13.03
CA LYS A 19 7.02 31.77 11.81
C LYS A 19 8.21 30.91 11.36
N GLN A 20 8.92 30.27 12.29
CA GLN A 20 10.04 29.38 11.98
C GLN A 20 9.58 27.96 11.58
N VAL A 21 8.39 27.54 12.02
CA VAL A 21 7.85 26.21 11.76
C VAL A 21 7.13 26.16 10.41
N ARG A 22 7.73 25.51 9.40
CA ARG A 22 7.11 25.37 8.08
C ARG A 22 5.84 24.50 8.06
N ALA A 23 5.69 23.60 9.04
CA ALA A 23 4.55 22.70 9.15
C ALA A 23 3.32 23.44 9.70
N ARG A 24 2.67 24.26 8.87
CA ARG A 24 1.51 25.09 9.27
C ARG A 24 0.36 24.30 9.90
N ALA A 25 0.20 23.03 9.52
CA ALA A 25 -0.81 22.16 10.11
C ALA A 25 -0.61 21.91 11.62
N MET A 26 0.63 22.07 12.12
CA MET A 26 0.96 21.92 13.55
C MET A 26 0.87 23.24 14.32
N HIS A 27 0.63 24.37 13.65
CA HIS A 27 0.60 25.68 14.34
C HIS A 27 -0.45 25.75 15.46
N PRO A 28 -1.69 25.25 15.30
CA PRO A 28 -2.66 25.28 16.40
C PRO A 28 -2.17 24.50 17.62
N GLU A 29 -1.65 23.30 17.41
CA GLU A 29 -1.19 22.39 18.48
C GLU A 29 0.08 22.93 19.16
N ILE A 30 1.06 23.42 18.40
CA ILE A 30 2.27 24.06 18.95
C ILE A 30 1.90 25.28 19.80
N ARG A 31 0.90 26.05 19.36
CA ARG A 31 0.43 27.20 20.13
C ARG A 31 -0.22 26.76 21.43
N GLU A 32 -1.06 25.73 21.40
CA GLU A 32 -1.72 25.17 22.58
C GLU A 32 -0.72 24.63 23.61
N GLU A 33 0.28 23.84 23.17
CA GLU A 33 1.32 23.28 24.06
C GLU A 33 2.18 24.37 24.70
N LEU A 34 2.68 25.32 23.90
CA LEU A 34 3.50 26.43 24.42
C LEU A 34 2.70 27.36 25.33
N LEU A 35 1.43 27.58 25.02
CA LEU A 35 0.52 28.36 25.85
C LEU A 35 0.28 27.67 27.19
N GLY A 36 0.06 26.35 27.20
CA GLY A 36 -0.05 25.57 28.43
C GLY A 36 1.19 25.67 29.32
N HIS A 37 2.40 25.63 28.73
CA HIS A 37 3.64 25.84 29.49
C HIS A 37 3.79 27.27 30.03
N ILE A 38 3.34 28.28 29.28
CA ILE A 38 3.37 29.67 29.74
C ILE A 38 2.35 29.87 30.87
N GLU A 39 1.16 29.28 30.77
CA GLU A 39 0.14 29.31 31.81
C GLU A 39 0.63 28.66 33.10
N GLU A 40 1.17 27.45 33.02
CA GLU A 40 1.74 26.73 34.18
C GLU A 40 2.84 27.55 34.88
N ARG A 41 3.77 28.14 34.11
CA ARG A 41 4.82 29.00 34.67
C ARG A 41 4.28 30.30 35.27
N THR A 42 3.27 30.89 34.65
CA THR A 42 2.63 32.11 35.16
C THR A 42 1.98 31.83 36.50
N GLU A 43 1.26 30.71 36.64
CA GLU A 43 0.63 30.30 37.89
C GLU A 43 1.66 30.09 39.01
N LEU A 44 2.78 29.42 38.72
CA LEU A 44 3.88 29.25 39.67
C LEU A 44 4.45 30.59 40.16
N LEU A 45 4.70 31.54 39.25
CA LEU A 45 5.22 32.87 39.59
C LEU A 45 4.21 33.69 40.41
N MET A 46 2.90 33.52 40.16
CA MET A 46 1.85 34.16 40.95
C MET A 46 1.76 33.58 42.37
N LEU A 47 1.97 32.27 42.53
CA LEU A 47 2.06 31.62 43.84
C LEU A 47 3.25 32.12 44.66
N GLU A 48 4.35 32.51 44.01
CA GLU A 48 5.52 33.15 44.63
C GLU A 48 5.27 34.62 45.03
N GLY A 49 4.07 35.16 44.76
CA GLY A 49 3.65 36.50 45.16
C GLY A 49 3.84 37.58 44.10
N ASN A 50 4.18 37.22 42.86
CA ASN A 50 4.24 38.18 41.75
C ASN A 50 2.84 38.60 41.29
N ALA A 51 2.69 39.85 40.85
CA ALA A 51 1.47 40.30 40.19
C ALA A 51 1.29 39.61 38.82
N GLU A 52 0.06 39.49 38.35
CA GLU A 52 -0.32 38.75 37.13
C GLU A 52 0.47 39.20 35.88
N GLU A 53 0.50 40.49 35.57
CA GLU A 53 1.23 41.04 34.41
C GLU A 53 2.75 40.76 34.41
N PRO A 54 3.51 41.08 35.48
CA PRO A 54 4.94 40.76 35.52
C PRO A 54 5.21 39.25 35.56
N ALA A 55 4.31 38.45 36.15
CA ALA A 55 4.41 36.99 36.11
C ALA A 55 4.34 36.45 34.67
N VAL A 56 3.41 36.94 33.84
CA VAL A 56 3.31 36.54 32.43
C VAL A 56 4.56 36.94 31.63
N GLN A 57 5.09 38.14 31.85
CA GLN A 57 6.30 38.60 31.17
C GLN A 57 7.52 37.75 31.51
N GLU A 58 7.70 37.43 32.80
CA GLU A 58 8.80 36.59 33.25
C GLU A 58 8.60 35.13 32.80
N ALA A 59 7.36 34.61 32.78
CA ALA A 59 7.06 33.28 32.25
C ALA A 59 7.48 33.14 30.77
N VAL A 60 7.15 34.13 29.92
CA VAL A 60 7.58 34.12 28.51
C VAL A 60 9.10 34.23 28.40
N LYS A 61 9.74 35.06 29.21
CA LYS A 61 11.20 35.19 29.22
C LYS A 61 11.91 33.90 29.63
N GLN A 62 11.34 33.15 30.57
CA GLN A 62 11.84 31.83 30.99
C GLN A 62 11.65 30.74 29.93
N MET A 63 10.77 30.93 28.94
CA MET A 63 10.64 29.98 27.82
C MET A 63 11.91 29.98 26.94
N GLY A 64 12.65 31.09 26.90
CA GLY A 64 13.86 31.26 26.08
C GLY A 64 13.60 31.97 24.75
N ASP A 65 14.56 31.87 23.82
CA ASP A 65 14.48 32.55 22.53
C ASP A 65 13.44 31.90 21.60
N PRO A 66 12.41 32.64 21.13
CA PRO A 66 11.39 32.09 20.25
C PRO A 66 11.93 31.63 18.89
N GLY A 67 13.04 32.22 18.41
CA GLY A 67 13.68 31.82 17.17
C GLY A 67 14.28 30.42 17.25
N ASP A 68 14.99 30.12 18.33
CA ASP A 68 15.64 28.82 18.55
C ASP A 68 14.64 27.72 18.87
N ILE A 69 13.61 28.02 19.69
CA ILE A 69 12.46 27.12 19.91
C ILE A 69 11.75 26.83 18.58
N GLY A 70 11.54 27.86 17.76
CA GLY A 70 10.95 27.71 16.44
C GLY A 70 11.76 26.82 15.49
N LYS A 71 13.10 26.92 15.51
CA LYS A 71 13.98 26.06 14.70
C LYS A 71 13.97 24.61 15.19
N SER A 72 13.99 24.37 16.49
CA SER A 72 13.96 23.01 17.06
C SER A 72 12.62 22.32 16.74
N LEU A 73 11.50 23.04 16.91
CA LEU A 73 10.16 22.57 16.54
C LEU A 73 10.03 22.35 15.03
N HIS A 74 10.66 23.18 14.20
CA HIS A 74 10.69 22.96 12.75
C HIS A 74 11.39 21.64 12.40
N LEU A 75 12.54 21.35 13.02
CA LEU A 75 13.29 20.11 12.79
C LEU A 75 12.49 18.87 13.22
N ALA A 76 11.76 18.96 14.33
CA ALA A 76 10.90 17.87 14.83
C ALA A 76 9.73 17.58 13.86
N HIS A 77 9.05 18.62 13.38
CA HIS A 77 7.81 18.51 12.61
C HIS A 77 7.97 18.64 11.09
N ARG A 78 9.20 18.67 10.55
CA ARG A 78 9.39 18.84 9.10
C ARG A 78 8.85 17.65 8.30
N PRO A 79 8.20 17.89 7.14
CA PRO A 79 7.81 16.80 6.24
C PRO A 79 9.04 16.04 5.77
N GLN A 80 9.04 14.72 5.94
CA GLN A 80 10.15 13.87 5.49
C GLN A 80 9.76 13.07 4.24
N LEU A 81 10.70 12.95 3.31
CA LEU A 81 10.59 12.08 2.15
C LEU A 81 11.38 10.79 2.39
N ASP A 82 10.78 9.66 2.05
CA ASP A 82 11.47 8.37 2.07
C ASP A 82 12.22 8.16 0.75
N TRP A 83 13.44 8.71 0.67
CA TRP A 83 14.28 8.57 -0.52
C TRP A 83 14.63 7.12 -0.85
N LYS A 84 14.77 6.26 0.17
CA LYS A 84 15.08 4.84 -0.06
C LYS A 84 13.94 4.15 -0.80
N LEU A 85 12.70 4.39 -0.39
CA LEU A 85 11.52 3.85 -1.07
C LEU A 85 11.41 4.37 -2.52
N LEU A 86 11.68 5.66 -2.75
CA LEU A 86 11.65 6.27 -4.09
C LEU A 86 12.73 5.71 -5.02
N ILE A 87 13.95 5.51 -4.53
CA ILE A 87 15.03 4.91 -5.32
C ILE A 87 14.68 3.48 -5.72
N LEU A 88 14.16 2.68 -4.77
CA LEU A 88 13.76 1.29 -5.05
C LEU A 88 12.58 1.24 -6.04
N LEU A 89 11.59 2.13 -5.90
CA LEU A 89 10.50 2.29 -6.88
C LEU A 89 11.05 2.63 -8.27
N ALA A 90 11.98 3.59 -8.36
CA ALA A 90 12.58 3.99 -9.62
C ALA A 90 13.34 2.83 -10.28
N LEU A 91 14.10 2.05 -9.51
CA LEU A 91 14.79 0.85 -10.02
C LEU A 91 13.81 -0.18 -10.58
N LEU A 92 12.75 -0.55 -9.82
CA LEU A 92 11.73 -1.49 -10.30
C LEU A 92 11.03 -0.99 -11.57
N SER A 93 10.73 0.31 -11.63
CA SER A 93 10.07 0.92 -12.78
C SER A 93 10.97 0.96 -14.02
N LEU A 94 12.26 1.26 -13.85
CA LEU A 94 13.25 1.24 -14.93
C LEU A 94 13.44 -0.18 -15.47
N ILE A 95 13.53 -1.18 -14.59
CA ILE A 95 13.52 -2.60 -14.97
C ILE A 95 12.27 -2.93 -15.78
N GLY A 96 11.10 -2.45 -15.34
CA GLY A 96 9.84 -2.64 -16.05
C GLY A 96 9.82 -2.02 -17.44
N LEU A 97 10.24 -0.76 -17.56
CA LEU A 97 10.32 -0.06 -18.85
C LEU A 97 11.30 -0.76 -19.79
N PHE A 98 12.48 -1.15 -19.29
CA PHE A 98 13.48 -1.88 -20.04
C PHE A 98 12.97 -3.26 -20.51
N GLY A 99 12.28 -3.99 -19.63
CA GLY A 99 11.66 -5.26 -19.97
C GLY A 99 10.57 -5.13 -21.04
N ALA A 100 9.73 -4.10 -20.95
CA ALA A 100 8.72 -3.84 -21.99
C ALA A 100 9.34 -3.46 -23.33
N LEU A 101 10.43 -2.67 -23.32
CA LEU A 101 11.23 -2.36 -24.50
C LEU A 101 11.77 -3.65 -25.14
N SER A 102 12.32 -4.56 -24.33
CA SER A 102 12.82 -5.85 -24.83
C SER A 102 11.72 -6.72 -25.45
N VAL A 103 10.53 -6.75 -24.85
CA VAL A 103 9.39 -7.50 -25.42
C VAL A 103 8.93 -6.89 -26.73
N ASP A 104 8.80 -5.56 -26.80
CA ASP A 104 8.34 -4.83 -27.99
C ASP A 104 9.30 -5.05 -29.18
N TYR A 105 10.62 -4.97 -28.93
CA TYR A 105 11.65 -5.17 -29.95
C TYR A 105 11.83 -6.63 -30.40
N SER A 106 11.45 -7.61 -29.57
CA SER A 106 11.57 -9.02 -29.98
C SER A 106 10.55 -9.42 -31.06
N GLY A 107 9.53 -8.58 -31.32
CA GLY A 107 8.51 -8.81 -32.33
C GLY A 107 7.58 -9.99 -31.99
N THR A 108 7.57 -10.41 -30.72
CA THR A 108 6.94 -11.64 -30.25
C THR A 108 5.43 -11.52 -30.08
N GLU A 109 4.95 -10.29 -29.91
CA GLU A 109 3.53 -9.94 -29.80
C GLU A 109 3.23 -8.83 -30.81
N LYS A 110 2.26 -9.04 -31.70
CA LYS A 110 1.81 -8.01 -32.67
C LYS A 110 0.91 -6.95 -32.02
N ILE A 111 1.10 -6.67 -30.73
CA ILE A 111 0.39 -5.61 -30.04
C ILE A 111 1.10 -4.30 -30.40
N THR A 112 0.60 -3.63 -31.43
CA THR A 112 1.10 -2.31 -31.83
C THR A 112 1.03 -1.33 -30.65
N ASP A 113 2.09 -0.56 -30.46
CA ASP A 113 2.22 0.52 -29.46
C ASP A 113 2.22 0.07 -27.99
N MET A 114 2.55 -1.18 -27.69
CA MET A 114 2.56 -1.66 -26.29
C MET A 114 3.53 -0.86 -25.42
N PHE A 115 4.76 -0.63 -25.90
CA PHE A 115 5.73 0.19 -25.16
C PHE A 115 5.22 1.62 -24.96
N ALA A 116 4.69 2.25 -26.01
CA ALA A 116 4.15 3.61 -25.94
C ALA A 116 3.01 3.72 -24.91
N ARG A 117 2.08 2.76 -24.90
CA ARG A 117 1.00 2.70 -23.90
C ARG A 117 1.55 2.55 -22.49
N LYS A 118 2.56 1.70 -22.28
CA LYS A 118 3.20 1.55 -20.97
C LYS A 118 3.81 2.85 -20.47
N VAL A 119 4.48 3.61 -21.33
CA VAL A 119 5.06 4.91 -21.00
C VAL A 119 3.96 5.91 -20.59
N VAL A 120 2.82 5.92 -21.29
CA VAL A 120 1.66 6.75 -20.92
C VAL A 120 1.14 6.37 -19.54
N PHE A 121 0.88 5.08 -19.28
CA PHE A 121 0.41 4.62 -17.97
C PHE A 121 1.41 4.89 -16.84
N PHE A 122 2.71 4.75 -17.11
CA PHE A 122 3.77 5.13 -16.18
C PHE A 122 3.75 6.63 -15.89
N GLY A 123 3.63 7.48 -16.91
CA GLY A 123 3.54 8.93 -16.76
C GLY A 123 2.33 9.37 -15.94
N ILE A 124 1.15 8.80 -16.20
CA ILE A 124 -0.05 9.05 -15.39
C ILE A 124 0.15 8.53 -13.96
N GLY A 125 0.77 7.36 -13.81
CA GLY A 125 1.16 6.81 -12.51
C GLY A 125 2.00 7.78 -11.69
N LEU A 126 3.03 8.40 -12.28
CA LEU A 126 3.84 9.41 -11.60
C LEU A 126 3.02 10.62 -11.15
N ILE A 127 2.09 11.09 -11.99
CA ILE A 127 1.17 12.19 -11.61
C ILE A 127 0.32 11.78 -10.41
N LEU A 128 -0.21 10.55 -10.40
CA LEU A 128 -0.98 10.03 -9.27
C LEU A 128 -0.12 9.87 -8.01
N LEU A 129 1.13 9.40 -8.13
CA LEU A 129 2.05 9.31 -6.99
C LEU A 129 2.23 10.68 -6.33
N ILE A 130 2.47 11.72 -7.13
CA ILE A 130 2.63 13.10 -6.65
C ILE A 130 1.32 13.58 -6.02
N GLY A 131 0.18 13.36 -6.67
CA GLY A 131 -1.14 13.75 -6.15
C GLY A 131 -1.44 13.12 -4.79
N PHE A 132 -1.28 11.80 -4.68
CA PHE A 132 -1.51 11.05 -3.43
C PHE A 132 -0.48 11.38 -2.35
N TYR A 133 0.76 11.72 -2.70
CA TYR A 133 1.78 12.19 -1.75
C TYR A 133 1.35 13.45 -0.99
N PHE A 134 0.66 14.39 -1.66
CA PHE A 134 0.16 15.61 -1.04
C PHE A 134 -1.19 15.44 -0.35
N LEU A 135 -1.95 14.40 -0.68
CA LEU A 135 -3.25 14.10 -0.06
C LEU A 135 -3.09 13.82 1.44
N ASP A 136 -3.93 14.40 2.31
CA ASP A 136 -3.95 14.04 3.74
C ASP A 136 -4.79 12.79 3.95
N TYR A 137 -4.12 11.65 4.15
CA TYR A 137 -4.75 10.35 4.29
C TYR A 137 -5.76 10.30 5.46
N ARG A 138 -5.55 11.10 6.52
CA ARG A 138 -6.44 11.14 7.69
C ARG A 138 -7.86 11.58 7.32
N LYS A 139 -7.99 12.47 6.33
CA LYS A 139 -9.30 12.95 5.83
C LYS A 139 -10.09 11.84 5.14
N LEU A 140 -9.43 10.79 4.68
CA LEU A 140 -10.08 9.65 4.03
C LEU A 140 -10.75 8.70 5.04
N LYS A 141 -10.33 8.72 6.31
CA LYS A 141 -10.86 7.83 7.37
C LYS A 141 -12.39 7.86 7.46
N LYS A 142 -13.00 9.05 7.37
CA LYS A 142 -14.46 9.23 7.44
C LYS A 142 -15.21 8.58 6.26
N TYR A 143 -14.56 8.45 5.11
CA TYR A 143 -15.15 7.86 3.90
C TYR A 143 -14.98 6.34 3.82
N SER A 144 -14.22 5.72 4.73
CA SER A 144 -13.89 4.29 4.69
C SER A 144 -15.12 3.37 4.56
N ARG A 145 -16.20 3.66 5.29
CA ARG A 145 -17.44 2.87 5.18
C ARG A 145 -18.11 3.00 3.81
N ALA A 146 -18.14 4.22 3.26
CA ALA A 146 -18.72 4.48 1.95
C ALA A 146 -17.88 3.82 0.85
N LEU A 147 -16.55 3.96 0.90
CA LEU A 147 -15.63 3.33 -0.05
C LEU A 147 -15.76 1.81 -0.05
N PHE A 148 -15.86 1.17 1.12
CA PHE A 148 -16.07 -0.27 1.22
C PHE A 148 -17.37 -0.71 0.53
N PHE A 149 -18.48 -0.03 0.83
CA PHE A 149 -19.78 -0.37 0.26
C PHE A 149 -19.85 -0.12 -1.26
N ILE A 150 -19.34 1.03 -1.71
CA ILE A 150 -19.26 1.36 -3.15
C ILE A 150 -18.43 0.31 -3.87
N MET A 151 -17.29 -0.11 -3.30
CA MET A 151 -16.46 -1.14 -3.91
C MET A 151 -17.18 -2.49 -3.99
N LEU A 152 -17.93 -2.90 -2.96
CA LEU A 152 -18.76 -4.10 -3.04
C LEU A 152 -19.80 -4.02 -4.16
N CYS A 153 -20.47 -2.87 -4.31
CA CYS A 153 -21.43 -2.66 -5.41
C CYS A 153 -20.74 -2.72 -6.78
N LEU A 154 -19.55 -2.13 -6.92
CA LEU A 154 -18.78 -2.18 -8.17
C LEU A 154 -18.28 -3.60 -8.48
N MET A 155 -17.87 -4.37 -7.47
CA MET A 155 -17.52 -5.79 -7.64
C MET A 155 -18.73 -6.60 -8.11
N ALA A 156 -19.89 -6.44 -7.45
CA ALA A 156 -21.12 -7.12 -7.88
C ALA A 156 -21.53 -6.70 -9.30
N MET A 157 -21.48 -5.40 -9.61
CA MET A 157 -21.77 -4.89 -10.95
C MET A 157 -20.82 -5.49 -11.99
N THR A 158 -19.54 -5.62 -11.68
CA THR A 158 -18.55 -6.20 -12.60
C THR A 158 -18.79 -7.69 -12.81
N GLU A 159 -19.27 -8.41 -11.80
CA GLU A 159 -19.60 -9.83 -11.96
C GLU A 159 -20.75 -10.03 -12.96
N PHE A 160 -21.79 -9.19 -12.91
CA PHE A 160 -22.97 -9.34 -13.76
C PHE A 160 -22.84 -8.66 -15.13
N PHE A 161 -22.09 -7.55 -15.22
CA PHE A 161 -22.02 -6.69 -16.41
C PHE A 161 -20.60 -6.43 -16.92
N GLY A 162 -19.58 -6.99 -16.26
CA GLY A 162 -18.19 -6.85 -16.66
C GLY A 162 -17.87 -7.65 -17.92
N THR A 163 -16.71 -7.36 -18.50
CA THR A 163 -16.26 -8.06 -19.69
C THR A 163 -15.62 -9.39 -19.34
N ASN A 164 -16.09 -10.45 -20.00
CA ASN A 164 -15.50 -11.76 -19.88
C ASN A 164 -14.15 -11.80 -20.61
N ILE A 165 -13.07 -11.96 -19.85
CA ILE A 165 -11.72 -12.17 -20.37
C ILE A 165 -11.22 -13.47 -19.75
N ASN A 166 -10.81 -14.43 -20.58
CA ASN A 166 -10.33 -15.75 -20.14
C ASN A 166 -11.31 -16.50 -19.23
N GLY A 167 -12.63 -16.39 -19.47
CA GLY A 167 -13.66 -17.10 -18.71
C GLY A 167 -14.00 -16.49 -17.34
N ALA A 168 -13.61 -15.23 -17.10
CA ALA A 168 -13.91 -14.50 -15.86
C ALA A 168 -14.28 -13.04 -16.13
N ASN A 169 -15.27 -12.53 -15.40
CA ASN A 169 -15.73 -11.14 -15.47
C ASN A 169 -14.96 -10.29 -14.46
N LEU A 170 -13.70 -9.97 -14.76
CA LEU A 170 -12.83 -9.27 -13.80
C LEU A 170 -12.76 -7.76 -14.00
N TYR A 171 -13.17 -7.31 -15.18
CA TYR A 171 -12.89 -5.96 -15.68
C TYR A 171 -14.18 -5.22 -16.01
N LEU A 172 -14.16 -3.92 -15.70
CA LEU A 172 -15.20 -2.98 -16.10
C LEU A 172 -14.64 -2.02 -17.15
N HIS A 173 -15.36 -1.84 -18.25
CA HIS A 173 -15.02 -0.88 -19.27
C HIS A 173 -15.62 0.48 -18.94
N VAL A 174 -14.77 1.51 -18.88
CA VAL A 174 -15.17 2.91 -18.74
C VAL A 174 -14.58 3.67 -19.93
N GLY A 175 -15.34 3.70 -21.03
CA GLY A 175 -14.84 4.21 -22.31
C GLY A 175 -13.60 3.41 -22.79
N PRO A 176 -12.46 4.06 -23.07
CA PRO A 176 -11.25 3.39 -23.53
C PRO A 176 -10.44 2.71 -22.39
N ILE A 177 -10.83 2.91 -21.14
CA ILE A 177 -10.09 2.43 -19.97
C ILE A 177 -10.73 1.13 -19.46
N VAL A 178 -9.90 0.13 -19.21
CA VAL A 178 -10.30 -1.18 -18.67
C VAL A 178 -9.80 -1.26 -17.22
N ILE A 179 -10.73 -1.36 -16.27
CA ILE A 179 -10.43 -1.29 -14.83
C ILE A 179 -10.69 -2.65 -14.18
N PRO A 180 -9.70 -3.28 -13.52
CA PRO A 180 -9.86 -4.57 -12.86
C PRO A 180 -10.55 -4.44 -11.50
N MET A 181 -11.87 -4.26 -11.53
CA MET A 181 -12.71 -4.06 -10.33
C MET A 181 -12.78 -5.31 -9.45
N LEU A 182 -12.63 -6.52 -9.99
CA LEU A 182 -12.54 -7.79 -9.24
C LEU A 182 -11.08 -8.30 -9.13
N GLY A 183 -10.14 -7.37 -9.15
CA GLY A 183 -8.70 -7.63 -9.03
C GLY A 183 -8.00 -6.62 -8.11
N THR A 184 -6.99 -5.94 -8.63
CA THR A 184 -6.12 -5.04 -7.86
C THR A 184 -6.90 -3.90 -7.18
N VAL A 185 -7.86 -3.29 -7.88
CA VAL A 185 -8.63 -2.13 -7.39
C VAL A 185 -9.42 -2.50 -6.13
N SER A 186 -10.18 -3.59 -6.17
CA SER A 186 -11.00 -4.02 -5.04
C SER A 186 -10.17 -4.34 -3.82
N VAL A 187 -9.08 -5.11 -3.98
CA VAL A 187 -8.27 -5.53 -2.83
C VAL A 187 -7.69 -4.31 -2.11
N PHE A 188 -7.16 -3.33 -2.84
CA PHE A 188 -6.63 -2.12 -2.22
C PHE A 188 -7.73 -1.28 -1.56
N ILE A 189 -8.84 -1.01 -2.25
CA ILE A 189 -9.91 -0.16 -1.70
C ILE A 189 -10.57 -0.83 -0.50
N LEU A 190 -10.83 -2.13 -0.54
CA LEU A 190 -11.42 -2.86 0.59
C LEU A 190 -10.49 -2.87 1.80
N LEU A 191 -9.20 -3.21 1.65
CA LEU A 191 -8.25 -3.23 2.77
C LEU A 191 -7.98 -1.83 3.33
N PHE A 192 -7.87 -0.82 2.45
CA PHE A 192 -7.79 0.59 2.86
C PHE A 192 -9.02 1.00 3.69
N SER A 193 -10.20 0.61 3.24
CA SER A 193 -11.45 0.91 3.94
C SER A 193 -11.52 0.18 5.28
N LEU A 194 -11.10 -1.08 5.35
CA LEU A 194 -11.05 -1.84 6.60
C LEU A 194 -10.14 -1.18 7.64
N ALA A 195 -9.01 -0.60 7.23
CA ALA A 195 -8.09 0.10 8.11
C ALA A 195 -8.75 1.29 8.83
N GLY A 196 -9.73 1.95 8.21
CA GLY A 196 -10.43 3.12 8.78
C GLY A 196 -11.77 2.81 9.45
N MET A 197 -12.28 1.58 9.32
CA MET A 197 -13.52 1.15 9.95
C MET A 197 -13.33 0.74 11.42
N LYS A 198 -14.45 0.52 12.14
CA LYS A 198 -14.44 0.09 13.55
C LYS A 198 -13.53 -1.14 13.73
N PRO A 199 -12.49 -1.08 14.59
CA PRO A 199 -11.50 -2.14 14.74
C PRO A 199 -12.05 -3.35 15.51
N ALA A 200 -11.48 -4.54 15.28
CA ALA A 200 -12.02 -5.82 15.73
C ALA A 200 -12.15 -5.99 17.26
N ASN A 201 -11.27 -5.36 18.03
CA ASN A 201 -11.32 -5.39 19.50
C ASN A 201 -12.54 -4.67 20.08
N ARG A 202 -13.14 -3.74 19.33
CA ARG A 202 -14.33 -2.98 19.74
C ARG A 202 -15.64 -3.61 19.27
N TRP A 203 -15.60 -4.77 18.60
CA TRP A 203 -16.81 -5.45 18.15
C TRP A 203 -17.51 -6.16 19.32
N GLY A 204 -18.81 -5.92 19.45
CA GLY A 204 -19.68 -6.72 20.31
C GLY A 204 -19.85 -8.17 19.81
N PRO A 205 -20.50 -9.06 20.58
CA PRO A 205 -20.69 -10.46 20.19
C PRO A 205 -21.47 -10.62 18.87
N TRP A 206 -22.63 -9.96 18.75
CA TRP A 206 -23.45 -10.00 17.54
C TRP A 206 -22.83 -9.22 16.38
N GLU A 207 -22.19 -8.08 16.66
CA GLU A 207 -21.45 -7.31 15.67
C GLU A 207 -20.28 -8.10 15.07
N THR A 208 -19.67 -9.00 15.85
CA THR A 208 -18.57 -9.86 15.36
C THR A 208 -19.05 -10.75 14.22
N VAL A 209 -20.20 -11.40 14.38
CA VAL A 209 -20.78 -12.26 13.33
C VAL A 209 -21.12 -11.41 12.11
N PHE A 210 -21.79 -10.28 12.30
CA PHE A 210 -22.13 -9.37 11.21
C PHE A 210 -20.88 -8.88 10.46
N HIS A 211 -19.83 -8.43 11.15
CA HIS A 211 -18.61 -7.95 10.52
C HIS A 211 -17.82 -9.07 9.83
N ILE A 212 -17.83 -10.29 10.33
CA ILE A 212 -17.21 -11.44 9.64
C ILE A 212 -17.96 -11.74 8.33
N LEU A 213 -19.29 -11.77 8.35
CA LEU A 213 -20.09 -12.06 7.15
C LEU A 213 -20.03 -10.90 6.14
N TYR A 214 -20.24 -9.66 6.60
CA TYR A 214 -20.24 -8.48 5.75
C TYR A 214 -18.86 -8.12 5.23
N ARG A 215 -17.82 -8.11 6.10
CA ARG A 215 -16.47 -7.70 5.72
C ARG A 215 -15.62 -8.85 5.21
N GLY A 216 -15.85 -10.08 5.65
CA GLY A 216 -15.12 -11.26 5.15
C GLY A 216 -15.92 -12.02 4.10
N GLY A 217 -17.10 -12.51 4.47
CA GLY A 217 -17.92 -13.39 3.65
C GLY A 217 -18.32 -12.80 2.28
N LEU A 218 -18.83 -11.56 2.23
CA LEU A 218 -19.29 -10.95 0.98
C LEU A 218 -18.16 -10.77 -0.07
N PRO A 219 -17.01 -10.13 0.24
CA PRO A 219 -15.90 -10.10 -0.72
C PRO A 219 -15.42 -11.48 -1.15
N ILE A 220 -15.30 -12.44 -0.22
CA ILE A 220 -14.86 -13.81 -0.52
C ILE A 220 -15.84 -14.47 -1.50
N ALA A 221 -17.15 -14.31 -1.29
CA ALA A 221 -18.17 -14.85 -2.19
C ALA A 221 -18.06 -14.23 -3.59
N LEU A 222 -17.92 -12.90 -3.70
CA LEU A 222 -17.79 -12.22 -4.99
C LEU A 222 -16.51 -12.63 -5.74
N TYR A 223 -15.37 -12.76 -5.06
CA TYR A 223 -14.16 -13.28 -5.69
C TYR A 223 -14.31 -14.76 -6.09
N SER A 224 -15.06 -15.55 -5.32
CA SER A 224 -15.29 -16.96 -5.65
C SER A 224 -16.19 -17.11 -6.87
N MET A 225 -17.24 -16.30 -7.00
CA MET A 225 -18.14 -16.26 -8.17
C MET A 225 -17.36 -15.89 -9.44
N SER A 226 -16.58 -14.81 -9.38
CA SER A 226 -15.73 -14.38 -10.51
C SER A 226 -14.63 -15.38 -10.87
N GLY A 227 -14.20 -16.22 -9.91
CA GLY A 227 -13.05 -17.12 -10.05
C GLY A 227 -11.69 -16.45 -9.81
N SER A 228 -11.69 -15.25 -9.22
CA SER A 228 -10.48 -14.49 -8.83
C SER A 228 -9.83 -15.04 -7.55
N MET A 229 -9.32 -16.29 -7.61
CA MET A 229 -8.71 -16.95 -6.44
C MET A 229 -7.57 -16.15 -5.81
N VAL A 230 -6.67 -15.60 -6.63
CA VAL A 230 -5.48 -14.90 -6.13
C VAL A 230 -5.87 -13.68 -5.31
N TYR A 231 -6.77 -12.85 -5.83
CA TYR A 231 -7.26 -11.66 -5.14
C TYR A 231 -8.14 -12.00 -3.92
N MET A 232 -8.86 -13.12 -3.96
CA MET A 232 -9.54 -13.68 -2.78
C MET A 232 -8.55 -13.96 -1.65
N PHE A 233 -7.44 -14.67 -1.96
CA PHE A 233 -6.42 -15.01 -0.96
C PHE A 233 -5.68 -13.77 -0.45
N ILE A 234 -5.33 -12.82 -1.32
CA ILE A 234 -4.70 -11.55 -0.90
C ILE A 234 -5.65 -10.79 0.04
N TYR A 235 -6.93 -10.68 -0.31
CA TYR A 235 -7.91 -10.00 0.51
C TYR A 235 -8.09 -10.69 1.88
N LEU A 236 -8.25 -12.01 1.88
CA LEU A 236 -8.36 -12.81 3.09
C LEU A 236 -7.17 -12.60 4.00
N LEU A 237 -5.95 -12.73 3.47
CA LEU A 237 -4.73 -12.55 4.26
C LEU A 237 -4.67 -11.14 4.84
N GLY A 238 -4.99 -10.12 4.04
CA GLY A 238 -5.03 -8.74 4.50
C GLY A 238 -6.05 -8.52 5.61
N PHE A 239 -7.27 -9.08 5.46
CA PHE A 239 -8.31 -8.97 6.46
C PHE A 239 -7.93 -9.71 7.76
N LEU A 240 -7.33 -10.90 7.66
CA LEU A 240 -6.80 -11.64 8.79
C LEU A 240 -5.71 -10.86 9.51
N VAL A 241 -4.73 -10.32 8.80
CA VAL A 241 -3.64 -9.53 9.40
C VAL A 241 -4.20 -8.30 10.13
N LEU A 242 -5.12 -7.55 9.51
CA LEU A 242 -5.71 -6.34 10.11
C LEU A 242 -6.60 -6.64 11.33
N THR A 243 -7.32 -7.75 11.31
CA THR A 243 -8.13 -8.16 12.47
C THR A 243 -7.25 -8.71 13.59
N TRP A 244 -6.20 -9.47 13.26
CA TRP A 244 -5.26 -10.06 14.21
C TRP A 244 -4.41 -9.03 14.95
N THR A 245 -3.98 -7.96 14.26
CA THR A 245 -3.24 -6.85 14.89
C THR A 245 -4.07 -6.14 15.96
N THR A 246 -5.39 -6.21 15.85
CA THR A 246 -6.32 -5.54 16.77
C THR A 246 -6.86 -6.48 17.85
N LYS A 247 -7.27 -7.70 17.48
CA LYS A 247 -7.86 -8.69 18.39
C LYS A 247 -7.38 -10.09 18.01
N ARG A 248 -6.59 -10.72 18.89
CA ARG A 248 -6.17 -12.11 18.75
C ARG A 248 -7.31 -13.04 19.16
N ASN A 249 -8.19 -13.37 18.22
CA ASN A 249 -9.32 -14.28 18.47
C ASN A 249 -9.27 -15.47 17.51
N ILE A 250 -8.86 -16.63 18.03
CA ILE A 250 -8.70 -17.85 17.24
C ILE A 250 -10.02 -18.36 16.63
N LYS A 251 -11.16 -18.06 17.26
CA LYS A 251 -12.48 -18.41 16.71
C LYS A 251 -12.78 -17.60 15.44
N GLN A 252 -12.43 -16.31 15.42
CA GLN A 252 -12.58 -15.47 14.21
C GLN A 252 -11.68 -15.98 13.09
N PHE A 253 -10.44 -16.33 13.42
CA PHE A 253 -9.49 -16.93 12.49
C PHE A 253 -10.04 -18.24 11.89
N ALA A 254 -10.56 -19.14 12.72
CA ALA A 254 -11.18 -20.39 12.28
C ALA A 254 -12.36 -20.16 11.33
N ILE A 255 -13.27 -19.23 11.66
CA ILE A 255 -14.44 -18.92 10.81
C ILE A 255 -14.02 -18.33 9.46
N LEU A 256 -13.08 -17.38 9.44
CA LEU A 256 -12.62 -16.77 8.19
C LEU A 256 -11.88 -17.76 7.29
N THR A 257 -11.08 -18.63 7.89
CA THR A 257 -10.43 -19.73 7.19
C THR A 257 -11.47 -20.70 6.61
N LEU A 258 -12.50 -21.06 7.40
CA LEU A 258 -13.60 -21.91 6.94
C LEU A 258 -14.38 -21.28 5.77
N LEU A 259 -14.72 -19.99 5.86
CA LEU A 259 -15.40 -19.28 4.76
C LEU A 259 -14.58 -19.28 3.48
N SER A 260 -13.26 -19.12 3.60
CA SER A 260 -12.34 -19.15 2.46
C SER A 260 -12.22 -20.55 1.87
N PHE A 261 -12.19 -21.57 2.73
CA PHE A 261 -12.24 -22.96 2.31
C PHE A 261 -13.54 -23.26 1.54
N MET A 262 -14.68 -22.78 2.03
CA MET A 262 -15.96 -22.89 1.30
C MET A 262 -15.91 -22.17 -0.05
N GLY A 263 -15.25 -21.01 -0.14
CA GLY A 263 -15.00 -20.31 -1.40
C GLY A 263 -14.19 -21.16 -2.39
N VAL A 264 -13.10 -21.78 -1.92
CA VAL A 264 -12.30 -22.70 -2.75
C VAL A 264 -13.12 -23.91 -3.21
N VAL A 265 -13.91 -24.51 -2.31
CA VAL A 265 -14.82 -25.62 -2.65
C VAL A 265 -15.83 -25.20 -3.70
N TYR A 266 -16.45 -24.01 -3.57
CA TYR A 266 -17.34 -23.48 -4.60
C TYR A 266 -16.66 -23.35 -5.97
N ILE A 267 -15.42 -22.86 -6.00
CA ILE A 267 -14.69 -22.74 -7.27
C ILE A 267 -14.30 -24.13 -7.80
N LEU A 268 -13.99 -25.10 -6.94
CA LEU A 268 -13.77 -26.49 -7.35
C LEU A 268 -15.02 -27.09 -8.01
N PHE A 269 -16.23 -26.75 -7.53
CA PHE A 269 -17.47 -27.22 -8.15
C PHE A 269 -17.79 -26.52 -9.48
N THR A 270 -17.49 -25.23 -9.60
CA THR A 270 -17.89 -24.42 -10.76
C THR A 270 -16.82 -24.31 -11.84
N LYS A 271 -15.53 -24.33 -11.47
CA LYS A 271 -14.36 -24.17 -12.35
C LYS A 271 -13.34 -25.30 -12.16
N ARG A 272 -13.82 -26.52 -11.89
CA ARG A 272 -13.00 -27.73 -11.60
C ARG A 272 -11.84 -27.91 -12.55
N VAL A 273 -12.12 -27.93 -13.86
CA VAL A 273 -11.14 -28.25 -14.91
C VAL A 273 -9.97 -27.26 -14.87
N TYR A 274 -10.27 -25.97 -14.70
CA TYR A 274 -9.26 -24.92 -14.65
C TYR A 274 -8.33 -25.03 -13.42
N LEU A 275 -8.89 -25.30 -12.24
CA LEU A 275 -8.08 -25.46 -11.03
C LEU A 275 -7.27 -26.75 -11.07
N MET A 276 -7.87 -27.86 -11.52
CA MET A 276 -7.18 -29.15 -11.65
C MET A 276 -6.02 -29.06 -12.63
N TRP A 277 -6.20 -28.45 -13.80
CA TRP A 277 -5.11 -28.24 -14.76
C TRP A 277 -3.93 -27.46 -14.18
N ARG A 278 -4.17 -26.46 -13.33
CA ARG A 278 -3.10 -25.69 -12.67
C ARG A 278 -2.37 -26.47 -11.58
N LEU A 279 -3.09 -27.31 -10.83
CA LEU A 279 -2.51 -28.15 -9.78
C LEU A 279 -1.75 -29.34 -10.39
N GLU A 280 -2.33 -29.99 -11.39
CA GLU A 280 -1.71 -31.06 -12.17
C GLU A 280 -0.45 -30.55 -12.84
N GLY A 281 -0.49 -29.40 -13.51
CA GLY A 281 0.69 -28.83 -14.17
C GLY A 281 1.83 -28.40 -13.22
N LEU A 282 1.54 -28.23 -11.93
CA LEU A 282 2.57 -28.01 -10.91
C LEU A 282 3.21 -29.32 -10.46
N ALA A 283 2.42 -30.39 -10.33
CA ALA A 283 2.87 -31.69 -9.85
C ALA A 283 3.54 -32.52 -10.95
N ASP A 284 2.99 -32.47 -12.16
CA ASP A 284 3.49 -33.14 -13.36
C ASP A 284 3.58 -32.12 -14.51
N ARG A 285 4.82 -31.76 -14.85
CA ARG A 285 5.11 -30.81 -15.92
C ARG A 285 5.02 -31.44 -17.31
N GLU A 286 5.01 -32.77 -17.41
CA GLU A 286 4.95 -33.49 -18.68
C GLU A 286 3.52 -33.77 -19.14
N GLY A 287 2.57 -33.84 -18.21
CA GLY A 287 1.14 -33.94 -18.50
C GLY A 287 0.56 -32.71 -19.22
N ASP A 288 -0.64 -32.86 -19.77
CA ASP A 288 -1.31 -31.84 -20.60
C ASP A 288 -1.48 -30.48 -19.90
N GLY A 289 -1.69 -30.47 -18.58
CA GLY A 289 -1.78 -29.23 -17.77
C GLY A 289 -0.42 -28.56 -17.50
N GLY A 290 0.69 -29.27 -17.71
CA GLY A 290 2.06 -28.85 -17.40
C GLY A 290 2.75 -28.00 -18.46
N TYR A 291 2.18 -27.89 -19.67
CA TYR A 291 2.79 -27.19 -20.82
C TYR A 291 3.38 -25.83 -20.45
N LEU A 292 2.59 -24.99 -19.78
CA LEU A 292 3.00 -23.62 -19.44
C LEU A 292 4.18 -23.60 -18.46
N MET A 293 4.16 -24.49 -17.46
CA MET A 293 5.22 -24.62 -16.48
C MET A 293 6.50 -25.18 -17.09
N ARG A 294 6.37 -26.15 -18.01
CA ARG A 294 7.48 -26.73 -18.77
C ARG A 294 8.17 -25.70 -19.63
N VAL A 295 7.43 -24.95 -20.45
CA VAL A 295 8.01 -23.91 -21.33
C VAL A 295 8.74 -22.84 -20.53
N ILE A 296 8.20 -22.41 -19.39
CA ILE A 296 8.89 -21.46 -18.51
C ILE A 296 10.16 -22.08 -17.92
N ALA A 297 10.11 -23.32 -17.45
CA ALA A 297 11.28 -24.01 -16.90
C ALA A 297 12.39 -24.21 -17.95
N ASP A 298 12.03 -24.55 -19.18
CA ASP A 298 12.97 -24.73 -20.29
C ASP A 298 13.62 -23.39 -20.69
N ALA A 299 12.84 -22.30 -20.73
CA ALA A 299 13.39 -20.97 -20.99
C ALA A 299 14.32 -20.50 -19.87
N VAL A 300 13.93 -20.68 -18.61
CA VAL A 300 14.73 -20.28 -17.45
C VAL A 300 16.01 -21.12 -17.31
N SER A 301 15.96 -22.41 -17.64
CA SER A 301 17.15 -23.29 -17.62
C SER A 301 18.12 -23.01 -18.76
N SER A 302 17.61 -22.67 -19.96
CA SER A 302 18.44 -22.31 -21.11
C SER A 302 19.05 -20.91 -21.04
N ALA A 303 18.63 -20.07 -20.09
CA ALA A 303 19.12 -18.69 -19.95
C ALA A 303 20.62 -18.58 -19.60
N GLY A 304 21.17 -19.53 -18.84
CA GLY A 304 22.50 -19.40 -18.26
C GLY A 304 22.64 -18.16 -17.34
N TRP A 305 23.87 -17.77 -17.02
CA TRP A 305 24.13 -16.63 -16.10
C TRP A 305 23.89 -15.25 -16.72
N PHE A 306 24.06 -15.13 -18.04
CA PHE A 306 24.06 -13.86 -18.78
C PHE A 306 22.91 -13.71 -19.80
N GLY A 307 22.10 -14.75 -19.99
CA GLY A 307 20.92 -14.68 -20.86
C GLY A 307 21.24 -14.84 -22.34
N GLN A 308 20.20 -14.68 -23.14
CA GLN A 308 20.22 -14.80 -24.60
C GLN A 308 20.37 -13.45 -25.32
N GLY A 309 20.41 -12.34 -24.58
CA GLY A 309 20.55 -10.98 -25.09
C GLY A 309 19.25 -10.16 -25.08
N PHE A 310 19.40 -8.86 -25.33
CA PHE A 310 18.26 -7.94 -25.42
C PHE A 310 17.35 -8.32 -26.60
N ALA A 311 16.03 -8.28 -26.38
CA ALA A 311 15.02 -8.63 -27.39
C ALA A 311 15.19 -10.04 -27.98
N ALA A 312 15.66 -11.00 -27.17
CA ALA A 312 15.74 -12.38 -27.60
C ALA A 312 14.36 -12.90 -28.05
N PRO A 313 14.29 -13.69 -29.14
CA PRO A 313 13.05 -14.27 -29.63
C PRO A 313 12.34 -15.07 -28.54
N ASN A 314 11.04 -14.86 -28.36
CA ASN A 314 10.27 -15.56 -27.32
C ASN A 314 10.29 -17.08 -27.61
N PRO A 315 10.77 -17.93 -26.68
CA PRO A 315 10.83 -19.38 -26.87
C PRO A 315 9.46 -20.06 -26.71
N GLY A 316 8.37 -19.32 -26.90
CA GLY A 316 6.99 -19.81 -26.76
C GLY A 316 6.36 -19.56 -25.39
N ILE A 317 6.96 -18.72 -24.54
CA ILE A 317 6.40 -18.31 -23.24
C ILE A 317 5.12 -17.49 -23.50
N PRO A 318 3.96 -17.90 -23.00
CA PRO A 318 2.73 -17.10 -23.11
C PRO A 318 2.77 -15.88 -22.19
N TYR A 319 2.16 -14.77 -22.65
CA TYR A 319 1.97 -13.54 -21.86
C TYR A 319 3.27 -12.96 -21.28
N VAL A 320 4.36 -12.94 -22.06
CA VAL A 320 5.68 -12.40 -21.67
C VAL A 320 5.64 -10.94 -21.20
N TYR A 321 4.65 -10.15 -21.60
CA TYR A 321 4.50 -8.77 -21.18
C TYR A 321 3.74 -8.59 -19.85
N SER A 322 2.98 -9.60 -19.40
CA SER A 322 2.20 -9.54 -18.17
C SER A 322 2.67 -10.57 -17.15
N ASP A 323 2.14 -11.79 -17.23
CA ASP A 323 2.18 -12.81 -16.17
C ASP A 323 3.56 -13.49 -16.14
N SER A 324 4.23 -13.53 -17.30
CA SER A 324 5.50 -14.23 -17.52
C SER A 324 6.68 -13.29 -17.78
N ILE A 325 6.57 -12.02 -17.41
CA ILE A 325 7.67 -11.05 -17.62
C ILE A 325 8.93 -11.42 -16.86
N TYR A 326 8.81 -11.95 -15.63
CA TYR A 326 9.96 -12.34 -14.84
C TYR A 326 10.80 -13.46 -15.47
N PRO A 327 10.23 -14.62 -15.85
CA PRO A 327 11.00 -15.66 -16.54
C PRO A 327 11.52 -15.20 -17.91
N TYR A 328 10.80 -14.33 -18.63
CA TYR A 328 11.32 -13.74 -19.87
C TYR A 328 12.54 -12.83 -19.63
N LEU A 329 12.54 -12.03 -18.56
CA LEU A 329 13.71 -11.25 -18.16
C LEU A 329 14.92 -12.13 -17.82
N ILE A 330 14.69 -13.27 -17.16
CA ILE A 330 15.76 -14.26 -16.92
C ILE A 330 16.25 -14.84 -18.24
N TYR A 331 15.35 -15.23 -19.15
CA TYR A 331 15.73 -15.75 -20.46
C TYR A 331 16.61 -14.75 -21.24
N CYS A 332 16.23 -13.47 -21.27
CA CYS A 332 16.99 -12.45 -21.99
C CYS A 332 18.31 -12.05 -21.31
N PHE A 333 18.34 -11.91 -19.98
CA PHE A 333 19.46 -11.27 -19.25
C PHE A 333 20.18 -12.19 -18.25
N GLY A 334 19.72 -13.43 -18.12
CA GLY A 334 20.32 -14.46 -17.30
C GLY A 334 19.90 -14.45 -15.83
N TRP A 335 20.32 -15.50 -15.12
CA TRP A 335 20.05 -15.68 -13.69
C TRP A 335 20.58 -14.55 -12.82
N MET A 336 21.72 -13.95 -13.18
CA MET A 336 22.28 -12.82 -12.42
C MET A 336 21.29 -11.66 -12.36
N PHE A 337 20.67 -11.33 -13.50
CA PHE A 337 19.64 -10.30 -13.57
C PHE A 337 18.40 -10.68 -12.75
N GLY A 338 17.94 -11.92 -12.86
CA GLY A 338 16.81 -12.45 -12.07
C GLY A 338 17.01 -12.33 -10.56
N ILE A 339 18.22 -12.60 -10.07
CA ILE A 339 18.61 -12.46 -8.66
C ILE A 339 18.60 -10.99 -8.24
N VAL A 340 19.14 -10.08 -9.07
CA VAL A 340 19.11 -8.63 -8.79
C VAL A 340 17.68 -8.12 -8.69
N VAL A 341 16.79 -8.51 -9.61
CA VAL A 341 15.37 -8.15 -9.55
C VAL A 341 14.74 -8.64 -8.24
N GLY A 342 14.97 -9.91 -7.88
CA GLY A 342 14.48 -10.47 -6.62
C GLY A 342 15.01 -9.72 -5.39
N MET A 343 16.29 -9.34 -5.39
CA MET A 343 16.90 -8.56 -4.31
C MET A 343 16.27 -7.16 -4.18
N VAL A 344 16.05 -6.44 -5.29
CA VAL A 344 15.39 -5.13 -5.28
C VAL A 344 13.96 -5.24 -4.75
N VAL A 345 13.22 -6.30 -5.14
CA VAL A 345 11.88 -6.59 -4.61
C VAL A 345 11.92 -6.80 -3.10
N LEU A 346 12.84 -7.64 -2.59
CA LEU A 346 12.97 -7.88 -1.15
C LEU A 346 13.34 -6.62 -0.37
N LEU A 347 14.25 -5.79 -0.91
CA LEU A 347 14.59 -4.50 -0.30
C LEU A 347 13.41 -3.53 -0.29
N PHE A 348 12.59 -3.51 -1.35
CA PHE A 348 11.38 -2.69 -1.43
C PHE A 348 10.36 -3.11 -0.35
N LEU A 349 10.10 -4.42 -0.22
CA LEU A 349 9.22 -4.96 0.83
C LEU A 349 9.76 -4.69 2.24
N ALA A 350 11.06 -4.91 2.45
CA ALA A 350 11.72 -4.62 3.73
C ALA A 350 11.64 -3.13 4.10
N ARG A 351 11.74 -2.24 3.11
CA ARG A 351 11.59 -0.79 3.36
C ARG A 351 10.16 -0.43 3.75
N MET A 352 9.15 -0.98 3.07
CA MET A 352 7.75 -0.77 3.47
C MET A 352 7.47 -1.29 4.88
N TRP A 353 8.02 -2.46 5.23
CA TRP A 353 7.95 -3.01 6.58
C TRP A 353 8.60 -2.09 7.62
N SER A 354 9.78 -1.54 7.31
CA SER A 354 10.46 -0.54 8.16
C SER A 354 9.61 0.71 8.36
N ILE A 355 8.91 1.19 7.32
CA ILE A 355 7.98 2.34 7.44
C ILE A 355 6.88 2.04 8.46
N ALA A 356 6.28 0.85 8.42
CA ALA A 356 5.19 0.47 9.33
C ALA A 356 5.56 0.54 10.83
N HIS A 357 6.84 0.33 11.18
CA HIS A 357 7.32 0.36 12.56
C HIS A 357 7.59 1.76 13.11
N VAL A 358 7.74 2.76 12.24
CA VAL A 358 8.00 4.16 12.65
C VAL A 358 6.69 4.96 12.78
N LEU A 359 5.55 4.37 12.43
CA LEU A 359 4.25 5.03 12.49
C LEU A 359 3.63 4.90 13.88
N HIS A 360 3.25 6.05 14.46
CA HIS A 360 2.54 6.14 15.74
C HIS A 360 1.01 6.08 15.57
N ASP A 361 0.47 6.60 14.46
CA ASP A 361 -0.97 6.55 14.17
C ASP A 361 -1.42 5.14 13.78
N SER A 362 -2.41 4.63 14.52
CA SER A 362 -3.03 3.33 14.27
C SER A 362 -3.69 3.24 12.90
N TYR A 363 -4.29 4.32 12.39
CA TYR A 363 -4.94 4.30 11.08
C TYR A 363 -3.91 4.19 9.95
N GLY A 364 -2.88 5.05 9.95
CA GLY A 364 -1.76 4.99 9.02
C GLY A 364 -1.06 3.64 9.06
N LYS A 365 -0.77 3.11 10.27
CA LYS A 365 -0.16 1.79 10.45
C LYS A 365 -0.99 0.67 9.84
N ASN A 366 -2.31 0.69 10.01
CA ASN A 366 -3.21 -0.30 9.40
C ASN A 366 -3.24 -0.19 7.87
N ILE A 367 -3.25 1.03 7.30
CA ILE A 367 -3.16 1.20 5.85
C ILE A 367 -1.86 0.61 5.32
N VAL A 368 -0.72 0.98 5.90
CA VAL A 368 0.60 0.47 5.46
C VAL A 368 0.66 -1.06 5.59
N THR A 369 0.12 -1.62 6.67
CA THR A 369 0.07 -3.07 6.88
C THR A 369 -0.74 -3.76 5.77
N GLY A 370 -1.92 -3.24 5.43
CA GLY A 370 -2.73 -3.76 4.33
C GLY A 370 -1.98 -3.68 2.98
N VAL A 371 -1.34 -2.54 2.70
CA VAL A 371 -0.54 -2.36 1.47
C VAL A 371 0.63 -3.33 1.40
N ILE A 372 1.33 -3.58 2.50
CA ILE A 372 2.43 -4.57 2.55
C ILE A 372 1.92 -5.97 2.19
N VAL A 373 0.74 -6.38 2.66
CA VAL A 373 0.17 -7.69 2.30
C VAL A 373 -0.11 -7.77 0.80
N VAL A 374 -0.75 -6.75 0.23
CA VAL A 374 -1.10 -6.75 -1.20
C VAL A 374 0.15 -6.70 -2.08
N MET A 375 1.03 -5.74 -1.82
CA MET A 375 2.27 -5.58 -2.58
C MET A 375 3.22 -6.77 -2.36
N GLY A 376 3.31 -7.30 -1.15
CA GLY A 376 4.10 -8.48 -0.81
C GLY A 376 3.73 -9.67 -1.68
N LEU A 377 2.44 -10.02 -1.72
CA LEU A 377 1.98 -11.12 -2.56
C LEU A 377 2.12 -10.81 -4.05
N ARG A 378 1.78 -9.60 -4.51
CA ARG A 378 1.88 -9.23 -5.94
C ARG A 378 3.32 -9.12 -6.47
N LEU A 379 4.29 -8.78 -5.62
CA LEU A 379 5.70 -8.74 -6.01
C LEU A 379 6.40 -10.09 -5.89
N LEU A 380 6.02 -10.93 -4.92
CA LEU A 380 6.67 -12.24 -4.72
C LEU A 380 6.12 -13.34 -5.63
N MET A 381 4.80 -13.36 -5.88
CA MET A 381 4.17 -14.44 -6.64
C MET A 381 4.73 -14.59 -8.06
N PRO A 382 4.94 -13.54 -8.88
CA PRO A 382 5.53 -13.69 -10.21
C PRO A 382 6.94 -14.30 -10.19
N ILE A 383 7.72 -14.03 -9.14
CA ILE A 383 9.04 -14.64 -8.94
C ILE A 383 8.88 -16.13 -8.66
N LEU A 384 8.01 -16.49 -7.71
CA LEU A 384 7.75 -17.89 -7.35
C LEU A 384 7.15 -18.69 -8.54
N MET A 385 6.32 -18.05 -9.35
CA MET A 385 5.75 -18.62 -10.58
C MET A 385 6.85 -18.89 -11.61
N GLY A 386 7.75 -17.92 -11.83
CA GLY A 386 8.87 -18.09 -12.76
C GLY A 386 9.89 -19.15 -12.32
N LEU A 387 10.04 -19.38 -11.02
CA LEU A 387 10.87 -20.46 -10.46
C LEU A 387 10.14 -21.82 -10.44
N GLY A 388 8.85 -21.83 -10.77
CA GLY A 388 8.02 -23.01 -10.78
C GLY A 388 7.70 -23.59 -9.40
N VAL A 389 7.67 -22.74 -8.35
CA VAL A 389 7.35 -23.11 -6.96
C VAL A 389 5.84 -23.08 -6.71
N VAL A 390 5.12 -22.18 -7.39
CA VAL A 390 3.67 -22.01 -7.28
C VAL A 390 3.04 -22.08 -8.67
N PRO A 391 1.75 -22.44 -8.80
CA PRO A 391 1.12 -22.55 -10.11
C PRO A 391 1.03 -21.18 -10.77
N ILE A 392 1.09 -21.16 -12.09
CA ILE A 392 1.05 -19.93 -12.86
C ILE A 392 -0.39 -19.41 -12.87
N VAL A 393 -0.56 -18.22 -12.29
CA VAL A 393 -1.84 -17.53 -12.14
C VAL A 393 -1.79 -16.17 -12.81
N SER A 394 -2.96 -15.62 -13.16
CA SER A 394 -3.02 -14.30 -13.76
C SER A 394 -2.89 -13.23 -12.69
N LEU A 395 -1.67 -12.72 -12.55
CA LEU A 395 -1.28 -11.71 -11.60
C LEU A 395 -0.19 -10.85 -12.24
N ASP A 396 -0.40 -9.55 -12.21
CA ASP A 396 0.56 -8.61 -12.75
C ASP A 396 1.70 -8.37 -11.76
N PHE A 397 2.92 -8.18 -12.28
CA PHE A 397 4.10 -7.85 -11.49
C PHE A 397 4.15 -6.32 -11.31
N PRO A 398 3.90 -5.76 -10.10
CA PRO A 398 3.84 -4.32 -9.89
C PRO A 398 5.09 -3.61 -10.41
N PHE A 399 4.89 -2.49 -11.10
CA PHE A 399 5.92 -1.65 -11.74
C PHE A 399 6.67 -2.31 -12.92
N ILE A 400 6.83 -3.64 -12.92
CA ILE A 400 7.64 -4.37 -13.90
C ILE A 400 6.83 -4.81 -15.12
N SER A 401 5.65 -5.39 -14.93
CA SER A 401 4.79 -5.85 -16.03
C SER A 401 4.19 -4.68 -16.83
N TYR A 402 3.55 -4.97 -17.97
CA TYR A 402 2.85 -3.96 -18.76
C TYR A 402 1.78 -3.21 -17.94
N GLY A 403 0.98 -3.95 -17.16
CA GLY A 403 0.21 -3.46 -16.02
C GLY A 403 -0.92 -2.46 -16.27
N GLY A 404 -0.97 -1.73 -17.40
CA GLY A 404 -2.04 -0.78 -17.72
C GLY A 404 -2.48 0.10 -16.52
N VAL A 405 -3.76 0.01 -16.17
CA VAL A 405 -4.36 0.69 -15.00
C VAL A 405 -3.76 0.20 -13.67
N ASN A 406 -3.36 -1.06 -13.54
CA ASN A 406 -2.71 -1.52 -12.31
C ASN A 406 -1.41 -0.79 -12.03
N ASN A 407 -0.63 -0.48 -13.07
CA ASN A 407 0.60 0.30 -12.92
C ASN A 407 0.28 1.69 -12.32
N MET A 408 -0.77 2.35 -12.82
CA MET A 408 -1.25 3.64 -12.27
C MET A 408 -1.62 3.53 -10.79
N LEU A 409 -2.33 2.45 -10.41
CA LEU A 409 -2.72 2.20 -9.01
C LEU A 409 -1.49 1.98 -8.14
N ASP A 410 -0.54 1.18 -8.60
CA ASP A 410 0.67 0.85 -7.85
C ASP A 410 1.46 2.12 -7.49
N PHE A 411 1.57 3.08 -8.43
CA PHE A 411 2.14 4.40 -8.15
C PHE A 411 1.29 5.23 -7.18
N ALA A 412 -0.04 5.25 -7.33
CA ALA A 412 -0.93 5.97 -6.42
C ALA A 412 -0.80 5.45 -4.97
N ILE A 413 -0.62 4.14 -4.81
CA ILE A 413 -0.45 3.48 -3.50
C ILE A 413 0.89 3.83 -2.87
N VAL A 414 1.97 3.85 -3.65
CA VAL A 414 3.26 4.34 -3.13
C VAL A 414 3.19 5.83 -2.78
N GLY A 415 2.45 6.64 -3.56
CA GLY A 415 2.13 8.02 -3.21
C GLY A 415 1.41 8.13 -1.87
N LEU A 416 0.43 7.27 -1.60
CA LEU A 416 -0.28 7.20 -0.33
C LEU A 416 0.66 6.76 0.83
N LEU A 417 1.54 5.78 0.61
CA LEU A 417 2.54 5.37 1.60
C LEU A 417 3.49 6.53 1.95
N LEU A 418 3.98 7.26 0.95
CA LEU A 418 4.82 8.43 1.15
C LEU A 418 4.08 9.57 1.86
N SER A 419 2.78 9.74 1.57
CA SER A 419 1.91 10.68 2.26
C SER A 419 1.77 10.36 3.76
N ILE A 420 1.64 9.08 4.11
CA ILE A 420 1.60 8.61 5.50
C ILE A 420 2.98 8.86 6.16
N TYR A 421 4.06 8.44 5.52
CA TYR A 421 5.43 8.63 6.04
C TYR A 421 5.78 10.10 6.26
N ARG A 422 5.37 10.98 5.34
CA ARG A 422 5.58 12.43 5.43
C ARG A 422 5.01 13.04 6.71
N ARG A 423 3.88 12.51 7.18
CA ARG A 423 3.11 13.04 8.31
C ARG A 423 3.36 12.27 9.61
N LYS A 424 4.29 11.32 9.65
CA LYS A 424 4.55 10.46 10.83
C LYS A 424 4.92 11.23 12.11
N ASN A 425 5.51 12.42 11.96
CA ASN A 425 5.88 13.34 13.06
C ASN A 425 4.92 14.53 13.17
N MET A 426 3.77 14.50 12.49
CA MET A 426 2.76 15.57 12.48
C MET A 426 1.43 15.05 13.05
N ILE A 427 1.55 14.12 14.00
CA ILE A 427 0.42 13.44 14.63
C ILE A 427 0.50 13.83 16.10
N PRO A 428 -0.53 14.52 16.64
CA PRO A 428 -0.57 14.83 18.05
C PRO A 428 -0.49 13.53 18.86
N SER A 429 0.31 13.54 19.93
CA SER A 429 0.28 12.46 20.91
C SER A 429 -1.08 12.47 21.60
N GLU A 430 -2.02 11.67 21.12
CA GLU A 430 -3.10 11.22 21.99
C GLU A 430 -2.47 10.36 23.08
N MET A 431 -2.37 10.93 24.28
CA MET A 431 -1.81 10.39 25.54
C MET A 431 -0.39 10.88 25.86
N GLY A 432 -0.30 11.55 27.01
CA GLY A 432 0.92 12.06 27.60
C GLY A 432 1.94 10.96 27.82
N GLU A 433 3.06 11.10 27.13
CA GLU A 433 4.38 10.83 27.68
C GLU A 433 5.28 11.81 26.94
N ALA A 434 5.52 12.94 27.60
CA ALA A 434 6.53 13.89 27.17
C ALA A 434 7.85 13.12 27.03
N ALA A 435 8.34 12.99 25.80
CA ALA A 435 9.76 12.72 25.63
C ALA A 435 10.50 13.87 26.31
N PRO A 436 11.31 13.64 27.35
CA PRO A 436 11.97 14.74 28.04
C PRO A 436 12.82 15.47 27.01
N MET A 437 12.46 16.72 26.72
CA MET A 437 13.38 17.64 26.06
C MET A 437 14.59 17.72 26.98
N ARG A 438 15.69 17.09 26.55
CA ARG A 438 17.01 17.40 27.09
C ARG A 438 17.34 18.80 26.62
N VAL A 439 16.92 19.78 27.42
CA VAL A 439 17.51 21.11 27.40
C VAL A 439 18.92 20.92 27.95
N ALA A 440 19.92 21.16 27.10
CA ALA A 440 21.32 21.18 27.48
C ALA A 440 21.65 22.52 28.14
#